data_AF-A0A9E3V3V2-F1
#
_entry.id   AF-A0A9E3V3V2-F1
#
_cell.length_a   1.000
_cell.length_b   1.000
_cell.length_c   1.000
_cell.angle_alpha   90.00
_cell.angle_beta   90.00
_cell.angle_gamma   90.00
#
_symmetry.space_group_name_H-M   'P 1'
#
loop_
_entity.id
_entity.type
_entity.pdbx_description
1 polymer ?
#
loop_
_entity_poly.entity_id
_entity_poly.type
_entity_poly.pdbx_seq_one_letter_code
_entity_poly.pdbx_strand_id
1 'polypeptide(L)'
;MAFKAAGHKPGLVACGERFLKEDQHWWDAFLAFEAAGHQPGLVACGKKSLEAGQLWPALQAFEKAGYRPGLIACGEQLLKEGAPSGARLAFEAAGHKPGLVACGKKFRAMGRRTEARKAFEAAALLEDEAA
;
A
#
# COMPACT_ATOMS: atom_id res chain seq x y z
N MET A 1 1.68 20.54 -20.97
CA MET A 1 0.40 20.49 -20.24
C MET A 1 -0.73 20.07 -21.19
N ALA A 2 -0.87 18.77 -21.53
CA ALA A 2 -1.84 18.35 -22.56
C ALA A 2 -2.38 16.91 -22.42
N PHE A 3 -2.66 16.43 -21.20
CA PHE A 3 -3.31 15.12 -21.02
C PHE A 3 -4.51 15.13 -20.05
N LYS A 4 -4.95 16.32 -19.60
CA LYS A 4 -6.09 16.42 -18.66
C LYS A 4 -7.46 16.46 -19.36
N ALA A 5 -7.51 16.51 -20.69
CA ALA A 5 -8.74 16.86 -21.42
C ALA A 5 -9.32 15.77 -22.34
N ALA A 6 -8.66 14.63 -22.53
CA ALA A 6 -9.23 13.52 -23.30
C ALA A 6 -9.28 12.30 -22.40
N GLY A 7 -10.47 11.77 -22.13
CA GLY A 7 -10.70 10.51 -21.40
C GLY A 7 -10.18 9.27 -22.14
N HIS A 8 -9.01 9.36 -22.76
CA HIS A 8 -8.32 8.28 -23.44
C HIS A 8 -7.54 7.45 -22.42
N LYS A 9 -8.29 6.71 -21.58
CA LYS A 9 -7.73 5.71 -20.66
C LYS A 9 -6.65 4.82 -21.31
N PRO A 10 -6.77 4.38 -22.59
CA PRO A 10 -5.71 3.59 -23.23
C PRO A 10 -4.37 4.34 -23.40
N GLY A 11 -4.43 5.65 -23.68
CA GLY A 11 -3.23 6.47 -23.83
C GLY A 11 -2.49 6.66 -22.51
N LEU A 12 -3.23 6.84 -21.43
CA LEU A 12 -2.67 6.94 -20.07
C LEU A 12 -2.03 5.62 -19.61
N VAL A 13 -2.65 4.48 -19.93
CA VAL A 13 -2.06 3.16 -19.65
C VAL A 13 -0.76 2.97 -20.43
N ALA A 14 -0.74 3.29 -21.73
CA ALA A 14 0.47 3.18 -22.54
C ALA A 14 1.61 4.09 -22.03
N CYS A 15 1.28 5.31 -21.57
CA CYS A 15 2.24 6.18 -20.89
C CYS A 15 2.77 5.54 -19.60
N GLY A 16 1.88 5.03 -18.75
CA GLY A 16 2.27 4.36 -17.51
C GLY A 16 3.16 3.14 -17.73
N GLU A 17 2.85 2.31 -18.73
CA GLU A 17 3.67 1.14 -19.10
C GLU A 17 5.06 1.54 -19.60
N ARG A 18 5.14 2.64 -20.35
CA ARG A 18 6.42 3.19 -20.80
C ARG A 18 7.26 3.69 -19.62
N PHE A 19 6.66 4.44 -18.69
CA PHE A 19 7.34 4.90 -17.49
C PHE A 19 7.75 3.75 -16.57
N LEU A 20 7.00 2.65 -16.50
CA LEU A 20 7.41 1.46 -15.74
C LEU A 20 8.67 0.79 -16.30
N LYS A 21 8.89 0.85 -17.62
CA LYS A 21 10.11 0.33 -18.26
C LYS A 21 11.33 1.20 -17.99
N GLU A 22 11.13 2.48 -17.74
CA GLU A 22 12.17 3.43 -17.38
C GLU A 22 12.26 3.47 -15.84
N ASP A 23 13.15 2.66 -15.26
CA ASP A 23 13.25 2.37 -13.80
C ASP A 23 13.27 3.58 -12.82
N GLN A 24 13.36 4.81 -13.32
CA GLN A 24 13.36 6.05 -12.53
C GLN A 24 12.01 6.79 -12.50
N HIS A 25 11.01 6.39 -13.28
CA HIS A 25 9.75 7.13 -13.46
C HIS A 25 8.52 6.43 -12.87
N TRP A 26 8.70 5.65 -11.79
CA TRP A 26 7.59 4.92 -11.16
C TRP A 26 6.48 5.84 -10.60
N TRP A 27 6.80 7.07 -10.18
CA TRP A 27 5.80 8.05 -9.74
C TRP A 27 4.95 8.59 -10.91
N ASP A 28 5.58 8.89 -12.04
CA ASP A 28 4.88 9.28 -13.27
C ASP A 28 4.00 8.14 -13.79
N ALA A 29 4.49 6.90 -13.70
CA ALA A 29 3.71 5.70 -14.00
C ALA A 29 2.49 5.57 -13.08
N PHE A 30 2.68 5.75 -11.77
CA PHE A 30 1.61 5.71 -10.78
C PHE A 30 0.52 6.76 -11.10
N LEU A 31 0.89 8.02 -11.34
CA LEU A 31 -0.07 9.07 -11.68
C LEU A 31 -0.84 8.76 -12.97
N ALA A 32 -0.17 8.21 -13.98
CA ALA A 32 -0.82 7.82 -15.23
C ALA A 32 -1.82 6.68 -15.02
N PHE A 33 -1.46 5.65 -14.25
CA PHE A 33 -2.37 4.55 -13.93
C PHE A 33 -3.50 4.94 -12.99
N GLU A 34 -3.25 5.82 -12.02
CA GLU A 34 -4.29 6.37 -11.14
C GLU A 34 -5.31 7.16 -11.97
N ALA A 35 -4.84 8.05 -12.85
CA ALA A 35 -5.72 8.80 -13.75
C ALA A 35 -6.49 7.88 -14.72
N ALA A 36 -5.90 6.75 -15.12
CA ALA A 36 -6.56 5.76 -15.97
C ALA A 36 -7.52 4.83 -15.21
N GLY A 37 -7.41 4.75 -13.86
CA GLY A 37 -8.05 3.72 -13.05
C GLY A 37 -7.52 2.31 -13.34
N HIS A 38 -6.27 2.18 -13.78
CA HIS A 38 -5.68 0.93 -14.23
C HIS A 38 -5.04 0.15 -13.07
N GLN A 39 -5.85 -0.68 -12.40
CA GLN A 39 -5.42 -1.46 -11.24
C GLN A 39 -4.18 -2.33 -11.49
N PRO A 40 -4.04 -3.08 -12.60
CA PRO A 40 -2.84 -3.89 -12.84
C PRO A 40 -1.56 -3.06 -12.92
N GLY A 41 -1.64 -1.86 -13.49
CA GLY A 41 -0.52 -0.93 -13.56
C GLY A 41 -0.14 -0.36 -12.20
N LEU A 42 -1.13 -0.02 -11.38
CA LEU A 42 -0.91 0.39 -9.99
C LEU A 42 -0.24 -0.72 -9.17
N VAL A 43 -0.65 -1.98 -9.34
CA VAL A 43 0.02 -3.13 -8.69
C VAL A 43 1.47 -3.27 -9.17
N ALA A 44 1.72 -3.09 -10.46
CA ALA A 44 3.09 -3.14 -11.00
C ALA A 44 3.97 -2.01 -10.44
N CYS A 45 3.45 -0.79 -10.33
CA CYS A 45 4.15 0.31 -9.65
C CYS A 45 4.43 -0.03 -8.20
N GLY A 46 3.44 -0.55 -7.47
CA GLY A 46 3.61 -0.92 -6.07
C GLY A 46 4.67 -2.00 -5.87
N LYS A 47 4.71 -3.01 -6.74
CA LYS A 47 5.74 -4.07 -6.71
C LYS A 47 7.13 -3.49 -6.96
N LYS A 48 7.31 -2.66 -7.99
CA LYS A 48 8.60 -1.99 -8.26
C LYS A 48 9.03 -1.10 -7.10
N SER A 49 8.12 -0.31 -6.52
CA SER A 49 8.42 0.50 -5.34
C SER A 49 8.84 -0.36 -4.14
N LEU A 50 8.17 -1.49 -3.93
CA LEU A 50 8.54 -2.44 -2.87
C LEU A 50 9.93 -3.05 -3.10
N GLU A 51 10.25 -3.45 -4.34
CA GLU A 51 11.57 -3.96 -4.73
C GLU A 51 12.68 -2.91 -4.55
N ALA A 52 12.37 -1.64 -4.80
CA ALA A 52 13.26 -0.50 -4.56
C ALA A 52 13.38 -0.09 -3.08
N GLY A 53 12.71 -0.78 -2.15
CA GLY A 53 12.68 -0.44 -0.72
C GLY A 53 11.83 0.80 -0.39
N GLN A 54 11.08 1.32 -1.36
CA GLN A 54 10.19 2.46 -1.22
C GLN A 54 8.82 2.00 -0.68
N LEU A 55 8.74 1.78 0.63
CA LEU A 55 7.55 1.19 1.28
C LEU A 55 6.33 2.11 1.27
N TRP A 56 6.50 3.41 1.47
CA TRP A 56 5.40 4.37 1.46
C TRP A 56 4.72 4.49 0.08
N PRO A 57 5.49 4.65 -1.01
CA PRO A 57 4.88 4.67 -2.33
C PRO A 57 4.28 3.32 -2.75
N ALA A 58 4.90 2.20 -2.35
CA ALA A 58 4.34 0.88 -2.57
C ALA A 58 2.96 0.73 -1.90
N LEU A 59 2.85 1.19 -0.64
CA LEU A 59 1.61 1.17 0.12
C LEU A 59 0.52 1.99 -0.56
N GLN A 60 0.81 3.22 -0.99
CA GLN A 60 -0.17 4.05 -1.72
C GLN A 60 -0.63 3.37 -3.02
N ALA A 61 0.30 2.81 -3.79
CA ALA A 61 -0.01 2.10 -5.03
C ALA A 61 -0.91 0.89 -4.80
N PHE A 62 -0.62 0.07 -3.78
CA PHE A 62 -1.43 -1.09 -3.44
C PHE A 62 -2.78 -0.73 -2.83
N GLU A 63 -2.86 0.33 -2.02
CA GLU A 63 -4.11 0.83 -1.46
C GLU A 63 -5.06 1.29 -2.57
N LYS A 64 -4.55 2.09 -3.51
CA LYS A 64 -5.31 2.55 -4.68
C LYS A 64 -5.72 1.42 -5.61
N ALA A 65 -4.89 0.39 -5.73
CA ALA A 65 -5.23 -0.82 -6.47
C ALA A 65 -6.19 -1.76 -5.72
N GLY A 66 -6.40 -1.58 -4.40
CA GLY A 66 -7.09 -2.55 -3.54
C GLY A 66 -6.34 -3.89 -3.44
N TYR A 67 -5.03 -3.90 -3.67
CA TYR A 67 -4.23 -5.12 -3.77
C TYR A 67 -3.75 -5.59 -2.38
N ARG A 68 -4.62 -6.34 -1.70
CA ARG A 68 -4.38 -6.87 -0.34
C ARG A 68 -3.04 -7.59 -0.16
N PRO A 69 -2.59 -8.50 -1.07
CA PRO A 69 -1.32 -9.20 -0.86
C PRO A 69 -0.11 -8.26 -0.82
N GLY A 70 -0.14 -7.18 -1.62
CA GLY A 70 0.92 -6.16 -1.61
C GLY A 70 0.92 -5.34 -0.33
N LEU A 71 -0.25 -4.95 0.16
CA LEU A 71 -0.38 -4.26 1.45
C LEU A 71 0.14 -5.11 2.61
N ILE A 72 -0.16 -6.42 2.62
CA ILE A 72 0.39 -7.35 3.64
C ILE A 72 1.91 -7.40 3.55
N ALA A 73 2.47 -7.56 2.35
CA ALA A 73 3.92 -7.60 2.16
C ALA A 73 4.61 -6.29 2.61
N CYS A 74 4.04 -5.13 2.27
CA CYS A 74 4.50 -3.82 2.77
C CYS A 74 4.44 -3.76 4.30
N GLY A 75 3.33 -4.21 4.89
CA GLY A 75 3.16 -4.22 6.35
C GLY A 75 4.17 -5.10 7.06
N GLU A 76 4.43 -6.30 6.54
CA GLU A 76 5.44 -7.21 7.08
C GLU A 76 6.84 -6.63 7.01
N GLN A 77 7.20 -6.00 5.88
CA GLN A 77 8.50 -5.37 5.71
C GLN A 77 8.67 -4.16 6.66
N LEU A 78 7.65 -3.30 6.77
CA LEU A 78 7.65 -2.18 7.73
C LEU A 78 7.77 -2.67 9.18
N LEU A 79 7.14 -3.80 9.52
CA LEU A 79 7.24 -4.39 10.86
C LEU A 79 8.67 -4.90 11.14
N LYS A 80 9.31 -5.52 10.14
CA LYS A 80 10.71 -5.97 10.21
C LYS A 80 11.69 -4.81 10.38
N GLU A 81 11.46 -3.71 9.67
CA GLU A 81 12.25 -2.47 9.76
C GLU A 81 12.01 -1.68 11.05
N GLY A 82 11.10 -2.13 11.92
CA GLY A 82 10.83 -1.47 13.19
C GLY A 82 9.94 -0.23 13.05
N ALA A 83 9.18 -0.12 11.96
CA ALA A 83 8.19 0.92 11.70
C ALA A 83 6.74 0.41 11.89
N PRO A 84 6.33 0.01 13.11
CA PRO A 84 5.00 -0.59 13.35
C PRO A 84 3.83 0.36 13.06
N SER A 85 4.06 1.68 13.04
CA SER A 85 3.03 2.68 12.66
C SER A 85 2.65 2.58 11.18
N GLY A 86 3.63 2.47 10.28
CA GLY A 86 3.36 2.22 8.87
C GLY A 86 2.78 0.82 8.64
N ALA A 87 3.32 -0.18 9.34
CA ALA A 87 2.81 -1.55 9.25
C ALA A 87 1.34 -1.65 9.67
N ARG A 88 0.92 -0.96 10.73
CA ARG A 88 -0.49 -0.90 11.15
C ARG A 88 -1.38 -0.38 10.04
N LEU A 89 -1.04 0.75 9.41
CA LEU A 89 -1.81 1.33 8.32
C LEU A 89 -1.93 0.36 7.13
N ALA A 90 -0.82 -0.30 6.76
CA ALA A 90 -0.82 -1.29 5.69
C ALA A 90 -1.76 -2.47 5.99
N PHE A 91 -1.69 -3.01 7.21
CA PHE A 91 -2.55 -4.13 7.62
C PHE A 91 -4.02 -3.71 7.80
N GLU A 92 -4.29 -2.49 8.24
CA GLU A 92 -5.65 -1.95 8.35
C GLU A 92 -6.29 -1.82 6.97
N ALA A 93 -5.57 -1.23 6.00
CA ALA A 93 -6.01 -1.15 4.61
C ALA A 93 -6.18 -2.55 3.96
N ALA A 94 -5.37 -3.53 4.37
CA ALA A 94 -5.49 -4.92 3.90
C ALA A 94 -6.60 -5.73 4.58
N GLY A 95 -7.15 -5.26 5.71
CA GLY A 95 -7.98 -6.08 6.61
C GLY A 95 -7.22 -7.26 7.22
N HIS A 96 -5.90 -7.14 7.41
CA HIS A 96 -5.03 -8.24 7.84
C HIS A 96 -4.89 -8.30 9.38
N LYS A 97 -5.85 -8.99 10.01
CA LYS A 97 -5.90 -9.19 11.47
C LYS A 97 -4.59 -9.71 12.10
N PRO A 98 -3.92 -10.77 11.57
CA PRO A 98 -2.68 -11.26 12.18
C PRO A 98 -1.58 -10.19 12.21
N GLY A 99 -1.52 -9.36 11.17
CA GLY A 99 -0.59 -8.25 11.09
C GLY A 99 -0.88 -7.15 12.11
N LEU A 100 -2.14 -6.78 12.30
CA LEU A 100 -2.55 -5.81 13.32
C LEU A 100 -2.21 -6.29 14.74
N VAL A 101 -2.44 -7.58 15.03
CA VAL A 101 -2.04 -8.20 16.32
C VAL A 101 -0.51 -8.14 16.49
N ALA A 102 0.26 -8.42 15.43
CA ALA A 102 1.72 -8.31 15.46
C ALA A 102 2.18 -6.86 15.72
N CYS A 103 1.56 -5.87 15.08
CA CYS A 103 1.78 -4.44 15.36
C CYS A 103 1.49 -4.11 16.82
N GLY A 104 0.35 -4.55 17.36
CA GLY A 104 -0.03 -4.33 18.75
C GLY A 104 1.00 -4.90 19.74
N LYS A 105 1.46 -6.13 19.50
CA LYS A 105 2.54 -6.76 20.29
C LYS A 105 3.85 -5.95 20.21
N LYS A 106 4.23 -5.49 19.02
CA LYS A 106 5.45 -4.69 18.81
C LYS A 106 5.36 -3.33 19.52
N PHE A 107 4.23 -2.62 19.42
CA PHE A 107 4.00 -1.37 20.14
C PHE A 107 4.04 -1.55 21.65
N ARG A 108 3.46 -2.65 22.17
CA ARG A 108 3.50 -2.98 23.59
C ARG A 108 4.94 -3.21 24.07
N ALA A 109 5.76 -3.92 23.29
CA ALA A 109 7.18 -4.11 23.58
C ALA A 109 7.96 -2.79 23.58
N MET A 110 7.57 -1.83 22.73
CA MET A 110 8.14 -0.47 22.71
C MET A 110 7.58 0.47 23.78
N GLY A 111 6.68 0.00 24.67
CA GLY A 111 6.03 0.84 25.68
C GLY A 111 4.95 1.80 25.13
N ARG A 112 4.64 1.76 23.82
CA ARG A 112 3.65 2.62 23.16
C ARG A 112 2.23 2.07 23.37
N ARG A 113 1.74 2.15 24.61
CA ARG A 113 0.47 1.54 25.05
C ARG A 113 -0.75 2.01 24.24
N THR A 114 -0.84 3.30 23.92
CA THR A 114 -1.97 3.86 23.14
C THR A 114 -2.03 3.30 21.73
N GLU A 115 -0.88 3.17 21.06
CA GLU A 115 -0.81 2.63 19.69
C GLU A 115 -1.02 1.12 19.68
N ALA A 116 -0.54 0.42 20.72
CA ALA A 116 -0.84 -0.99 20.91
C ALA A 116 -2.34 -1.22 21.05
N ARG A 117 -3.02 -0.41 21.85
CA ARG A 117 -4.47 -0.47 22.04
C ARG A 117 -5.21 -0.27 20.71
N LYS A 118 -4.90 0.79 19.97
CA LYS A 118 -5.50 1.05 18.65
C LYS A 118 -5.30 -0.12 17.68
N ALA A 119 -4.11 -0.72 17.65
CA ALA A 119 -3.85 -1.87 16.78
C ALA A 119 -4.68 -3.11 17.16
N PHE A 120 -4.88 -3.37 18.45
CA PHE A 120 -5.75 -4.46 18.91
C PHE A 120 -7.23 -4.16 18.68
N GLU A 121 -7.67 -2.92 18.90
CA GLU A 121 -9.05 -2.49 18.60
C GLU A 121 -9.36 -2.63 17.11
N ALA A 122 -8.46 -2.20 16.23
CA ALA A 122 -8.60 -2.42 14.78
C ALA A 122 -8.65 -3.91 14.41
N ALA A 123 -7.86 -4.75 15.09
CA ALA A 123 -7.91 -6.20 14.86
C ALA A 123 -9.22 -6.85 15.34
N ALA A 124 -9.82 -6.32 16.41
CA ALA A 124 -11.09 -6.80 16.97
C ALA A 124 -12.29 -6.38 16.10
N LEU A 125 -12.27 -5.17 15.54
CA LEU A 125 -13.34 -4.70 14.63
C LEU A 125 -13.49 -5.59 13.39
N LEU A 126 -12.40 -6.20 12.92
CA LEU A 126 -12.43 -7.17 11.83
C LEU A 126 -13.06 -8.53 12.21
N GLU A 127 -13.31 -8.81 13.50
CA GLU A 127 -14.03 -10.01 13.96
C GLU A 127 -15.54 -9.87 13.83
N ASP A 128 -16.08 -8.68 14.09
CA ASP A 128 -17.52 -8.41 14.04
C ASP A 128 -18.07 -8.40 12.61
N GLU A 129 -17.26 -8.08 11.59
CA GLU A 129 -17.69 -8.06 10.18
C GLU A 129 -17.76 -9.46 9.52
N ALA A 130 -17.29 -10.51 10.20
CA ALA A 130 -17.25 -11.87 9.68
C ALA A 130 -18.28 -12.83 10.32
N ALA A 131 -19.18 -12.32 11.17
CA ALA A 131 -20.18 -13.08 11.92
C ALA A 131 -21.59 -12.97 11.33
#